data_AF-A0A2V6YNF1-F1
#
_entry.id   AF-A0A2V6YNF1-F1
#
_cell.length_a   1.000
_cell.length_b   1.000
_cell.length_c   1.000
_cell.angle_alpha   90.00
_cell.angle_beta   90.00
_cell.angle_gamma   90.00
#
_symmetry.space_group_name_H-M   'P 1'
#
loop_
_entity.id
_entity.type
_entity.pdbx_description
1 polymer ?
#
loop_
_entity_poly.entity_id
_entity_poly.type
_entity_poly.pdbx_seq_one_letter_code
_entity_poly.pdbx_strand_id
1 'polypeptide(L)' 'IALSKRSVEFFKREAEQHGTQYQRMIRRLLDAYARHHSRPLTARSRRTARKRAAT' A
#
# COMPACT_ATOMS: atom_id res chain seq x y z
N ILE A 1 14.02 -4.52 0.73
CA ILE A 1 13.18 -5.05 -0.37
C ILE A 1 13.90 -4.76 -1.67
N ALA A 2 14.29 -5.77 -2.44
CA ALA A 2 14.93 -5.58 -3.74
C ALA A 2 13.88 -5.77 -4.85
N LEU A 3 13.71 -4.77 -5.70
CA LEU A 3 12.89 -4.87 -6.93
C LEU A 3 13.76 -5.38 -8.08
N SER A 4 13.15 -6.06 -9.05
CA SER A 4 13.86 -6.49 -10.26
C SER A 4 14.32 -5.27 -11.08
N LYS A 5 15.41 -5.44 -11.85
CA LYS A 5 15.95 -4.39 -12.74
C LYS A 5 14.88 -3.84 -13.69
N ARG A 6 14.10 -4.74 -14.31
CA ARG A 6 12.99 -4.39 -15.22
C ARG A 6 11.97 -3.47 -14.56
N SER A 7 11.57 -3.77 -13.32
CA SER A 7 10.61 -2.92 -12.59
C SER A 7 11.20 -1.54 -12.29
N VAL A 8 12.47 -1.47 -11.89
CA VAL A 8 13.14 -0.19 -11.62
C VAL A 8 13.26 0.67 -12.87
N GLU A 9 13.63 0.09 -14.01
CA GLU A 9 13.73 0.81 -15.29
C GLU A 9 12.39 1.36 -15.76
N PHE A 10 11.30 0.61 -15.58
CA PHE A 10 9.95 1.10 -15.86
C PHE A 10 9.64 2.38 -15.08
N PHE A 11 9.84 2.37 -13.75
CA PHE A 11 9.54 3.54 -12.93
C PHE A 11 10.49 4.71 -13.16
N LYS A 12 11.74 4.48 -13.60
CA LYS A 12 12.65 5.57 -13.98
C LYS A 12 12.11 6.34 -15.20
N ARG A 13 11.71 5.63 -16.26
CA ARG A 13 11.16 6.27 -17.47
C ARG A 13 9.86 7.01 -17.19
N GLU A 14 8.97 6.43 -16.38
CA GLU A 14 7.74 7.12 -15.97
C GLU A 14 8.06 8.35 -15.11
N ALA A 15 8.99 8.26 -14.17
CA ALA A 15 9.36 9.36 -13.30
C ALA A 15 9.87 10.59 -14.06
N GLU A 16 10.64 10.37 -15.13
CA GLU A 16 11.10 11.43 -16.04
C GLU A 16 9.92 12.11 -16.75
N GLN A 17 8.96 11.34 -17.25
CA GLN A 17 7.76 11.87 -17.93
C GLN A 17 6.85 12.66 -17.00
N HIS A 18 6.72 12.21 -15.74
CA HIS A 18 5.81 12.80 -14.75
C HIS A 18 6.50 13.84 -13.84
N GLY A 19 7.79 14.15 -14.06
CA GLY A 19 8.53 15.14 -13.27
C GLY A 19 8.60 14.80 -11.77
N THR A 20 8.75 13.52 -11.43
CA THR A 20 8.73 13.03 -10.05
C THR A 20 9.88 12.07 -9.79
N GLN A 21 10.08 11.63 -8.54
CA GLN A 21 11.06 10.59 -8.22
C GLN A 21 10.44 9.20 -8.41
N TYR A 22 11.17 8.29 -9.06
CA TYR A 22 10.72 6.91 -9.31
C TYR A 22 10.34 6.18 -8.02
N GLN A 23 11.06 6.43 -6.91
CA GLN A 23 10.73 5.87 -5.60
C GLN A 23 9.39 6.34 -5.05
N ARG A 24 8.95 7.57 -5.39
CA ARG A 24 7.63 8.08 -4.99
C ARG A 24 6.52 7.33 -5.71
N MET A 25 6.71 7.01 -6.99
CA MET A 25 5.74 6.22 -7.77
C MET A 25 5.61 4.80 -7.24
N ILE A 26 6.73 4.15 -6.93
CA ILE A 26 6.75 2.81 -6.31
C ILE A 26 5.96 2.81 -5.00
N ARG A 27 6.25 3.75 -4.10
CA ARG A 27 5.53 3.87 -2.81
C ARG A 27 4.03 4.03 -3.02
N ARG A 28 3.61 4.94 -3.89
CA ARG A 28 2.19 5.17 -4.21
C ARG A 28 1.50 3.92 -4.74
N LEU A 29 2.16 3.16 -5.61
CA LEU A 29 1.61 1.91 -6.13
C LEU A 29 1.43 0.88 -5.02
N LEU A 30 2.45 0.67 -4.18
CA LEU A 30 2.40 -0.28 -3.08
C LEU A 30 1.34 0.11 -2.05
N ASP A 31 1.21 1.39 -1.72
CA ASP A 31 0.18 1.90 -0.82
C ASP A 31 -1.23 1.71 -1.40
N ALA A 32 -1.41 1.90 -2.71
CA ALA A 32 -2.69 1.65 -3.38
C ALA A 32 -3.04 0.16 -3.36
N TYR A 33 -2.08 -0.70 -3.71
CA TYR A 33 -2.24 -2.15 -3.66
C TYR A 33 -2.57 -2.63 -2.25
N ALA A 34 -1.80 -2.20 -1.25
CA ALA A 34 -2.02 -2.56 0.15
C ALA A 34 -3.39 -2.08 0.63
N ARG A 35 -3.83 -0.86 0.30
CA ARG A 35 -5.18 -0.37 0.64
C ARG A 35 -6.29 -1.20 -0.02
N HIS A 36 -6.12 -1.59 -1.27
CA HIS A 36 -7.11 -2.39 -1.98
C HIS A 36 -7.23 -3.81 -1.40
N HIS A 37 -6.11 -4.42 -1.00
CA HIS A 37 -6.08 -5.81 -0.52
C HIS A 37 -6.14 -5.95 1.01
N SER A 38 -5.95 -4.86 1.76
CA SER A 38 -6.21 -4.84 3.20
C SER A 38 -7.72 -4.73 3.43
N ARG A 39 -8.41 -5.86 3.39
CA ARG A 39 -9.75 -6.00 3.96
C ARG A 39 -9.66 -5.49 5.41
N PRO A 40 -10.50 -4.53 5.86
CA PRO A 40 -10.38 -4.01 7.21
C PRO A 40 -10.62 -5.16 8.20
N LEU A 41 -9.55 -5.69 8.78
CA LEU A 41 -9.58 -6.73 9.82
C LEU A 41 -10.30 -6.26 11.10
N THR A 42 -10.79 -5.03 11.14
CA THR A 42 -11.25 -4.35 12.34
C THR A 42 -12.77 -4.25 12.48
N ALA A 43 -13.57 -4.54 11.45
CA ALA A 43 -15.03 -4.55 11.61
C ALA A 43 -15.51 -5.72 12.49
N ARG A 44 -14.85 -6.88 12.42
CA ARG A 44 -15.23 -8.06 13.22
C ARG A 44 -14.58 -8.08 14.62
N SER A 45 -13.39 -7.50 14.78
CA SER A 45 -12.67 -7.47 16.06
C SER A 45 -13.21 -6.40 17.04
N ARG A 46 -13.59 -5.21 16.54
CA ARG A 46 -14.16 -4.15 17.41
C ARG A 46 -15.51 -4.53 18.02
N ARG A 47 -16.31 -5.38 17.36
CA ARG A 47 -17.62 -5.81 17.87
C ARG A 47 -17.50 -6.76 19.07
N THR A 48 -16.45 -7.58 19.12
CA THR A 48 -16.19 -8.51 20.22
C THR A 48 -15.61 -7.81 21.45
N ALA A 49 -14.74 -6.81 21.24
CA ALA A 49 -14.17 -6.01 22.33
C ALA A 49 -15.23 -5.19 23.09
N ARG A 50 -16.20 -4.58 22.38
CA ARG A 50 -17.30 -3.85 23.03
C ARG A 50 -18.26 -4.75 23.81
N LYS A 51 -18.47 -6.00 23.39
CA LYS A 51 -19.33 -6.94 24.14
C LYS A 51 -18.71 -7.41 25.45
N ARG A 52 -17.38 -7.46 25.56
CA ARG A 52 -16.67 -7.88 26.78
C ARG A 52 -16.50 -6.77 27.82
N ALA A 53 -16.67 -5.50 27.43
CA ALA A 53 -16.61 -4.36 28.33
C ALA A 53 -17.97 -3.98 28.95
N ALA A 54 -19.03 -4.76 28.67
CA ALA A 54 -20.40 -4.52 29.13
C ALA A 54 -20.92 -5.68 30.01
N THR A 55 -20.01 -6.47 30.59
CA THR A 55 -20.28 -7.50 31.61
C THR A 55 -19.29 -7.26 32.74
#